data_AF-A0A819KVX0-F1
#
_entry.id   AF-A0A819KVX0-F1
#
_cell.length_a   1.000
_cell.length_b   1.000
_cell.length_c   1.000
_cell.angle_alpha   90.00
_cell.angle_beta   90.00
_cell.angle_gamma   90.00
#
_symmetry.space_group_name_H-M   'P 1'
#
loop_
_entity.id
_entity.type
_entity.pdbx_description
1 polymer ?
#
loop_
_entity_poly.entity_id
_entity_poly.type
_entity_poly.pdbx_seq_one_letter_code
_entity_poly.pdbx_strand_id
1 'polypeptide(L)'
;MERIVEENDDIMIITSDNSGQENTQSIVEDILSGVKQKVDSSRLYIELDRETAIHLALGLAKSRNDIILTTGKGHETTQILADHSIQFSDQEVIKNAYEQMVHDNTILL
;
A
#
# COMPACT_ATOMS: atom_id res chain seq x y z
N MET A 1 5.88 10.99 -2.38
CA MET A 1 5.58 10.45 -1.04
C MET A 1 4.88 11.53 -0.23
N GLU A 2 3.56 11.46 -0.12
CA GLU A 2 2.79 12.40 0.72
C GLU A 2 2.03 11.64 1.82
N ARG A 3 1.96 12.30 2.99
CA ARG A 3 1.79 11.75 4.32
C ARG A 3 0.47 12.22 4.92
N ILE A 4 -0.43 11.31 5.29
CA ILE A 4 -1.43 11.55 6.33
C ILE A 4 -1.65 10.23 7.10
N VAL A 5 -1.16 10.19 8.33
CA VAL A 5 -1.76 9.39 9.41
C VAL A 5 -1.59 10.26 10.65
N GLU A 6 -2.67 10.87 11.10
CA GLU A 6 -2.71 11.68 12.33
C GLU A 6 -3.95 11.26 13.11
N GLU A 7 -3.71 10.68 14.29
CA GLU A 7 -4.66 10.44 15.37
C GLU A 7 -6.01 9.81 14.98
N ASN A 8 -6.08 8.50 14.74
CA ASN A 8 -7.21 7.57 15.09
C ASN A 8 -7.00 6.20 14.40
N ASP A 9 -6.74 5.09 15.10
CA ASP A 9 -6.73 3.68 14.60
C ASP A 9 -6.14 3.37 13.20
N ASP A 10 -5.44 4.32 12.60
CA ASP A 10 -5.00 4.30 11.22
C ASP A 10 -3.83 3.33 11.06
N ILE A 11 -3.86 2.59 9.96
CA ILE A 11 -2.82 1.62 9.59
C ILE A 11 -1.95 2.24 8.50
N MET A 12 -0.63 2.16 8.67
CA MET A 12 0.33 2.54 7.66
C MET A 12 1.00 1.30 7.07
N ILE A 13 1.00 1.21 5.74
CA ILE A 13 1.68 0.16 5.00
C ILE A 13 2.75 0.82 4.11
N ILE A 14 4.02 0.50 4.38
CA ILE A 14 5.13 0.92 3.54
C ILE A 14 5.35 -0.15 2.47
N THR A 15 5.36 0.28 1.21
CA THR A 15 5.56 -0.60 0.05
C THR A 15 6.55 -0.02 -0.94
N SER A 16 7.06 -0.86 -1.85
CA SER A 16 7.76 -0.40 -3.04
C SER A 16 6.83 0.31 -4.01
N ASP A 17 7.42 1.21 -4.79
CA ASP A 17 6.86 1.79 -6.01
C ASP A 17 7.88 1.54 -7.12
N ASN A 18 8.56 2.58 -7.60
CA ASN A 18 9.61 2.48 -8.60
C ASN A 18 10.97 2.35 -7.92
N SER A 19 11.24 1.23 -7.25
CA SER A 19 12.50 1.03 -6.51
C SER A 19 13.73 1.13 -7.41
N GLY A 20 13.62 0.80 -8.70
CA GLY A 20 14.74 0.84 -9.64
C GLY A 20 15.97 0.15 -9.04
N GLN A 21 17.14 0.78 -9.14
CA GLN A 21 18.40 0.29 -8.56
C GLN A 21 18.63 0.75 -7.11
N GLU A 22 17.70 1.47 -6.50
CA GLU A 22 17.85 1.94 -5.13
C GLU A 22 17.71 0.79 -4.14
N ASN A 23 18.46 0.87 -3.04
CA ASN A 23 18.30 -0.09 -1.96
C ASN A 23 16.97 0.16 -1.24
N THR A 24 15.98 -0.67 -1.54
CA THR A 24 14.62 -0.59 -0.97
C THR A 24 14.64 -0.58 0.56
N GLN A 25 15.58 -1.28 1.19
CA GLN A 25 15.74 -1.29 2.64
C GLN A 25 16.13 0.10 3.18
N SER A 26 17.02 0.82 2.49
CA SER A 26 17.42 2.17 2.90
C SER A 26 16.27 3.16 2.80
N ILE A 27 15.45 3.07 1.74
CA ILE A 27 14.24 3.89 1.58
C ILE A 27 13.26 3.64 2.72
N VAL A 28 13.04 2.36 3.07
CA VAL A 28 12.20 1.98 4.19
C VAL A 28 12.72 2.57 5.50
N GLU A 29 14.02 2.45 5.77
CA GLU A 29 14.65 3.01 6.97
C GLU A 29 14.49 4.53 7.06
N ASP A 30 14.65 5.23 5.95
CA ASP A 30 14.45 6.68 5.87
C ASP A 30 12.99 7.05 6.18
N ILE A 31 12.02 6.34 5.59
CA ILE A 31 10.59 6.55 5.89
C ILE A 31 10.31 6.28 7.37
N LEU A 32 10.79 5.15 7.89
CA LEU A 32 10.62 4.75 9.29
C LEU A 32 11.16 5.80 10.25
N SER A 33 12.31 6.40 9.94
CA SER A 33 12.91 7.45 10.76
C SER A 33 11.99 8.68 10.90
N GLY A 34 11.22 9.02 9.87
CA GLY A 34 10.28 10.14 9.85
C GLY A 34 8.94 9.90 10.56
N VAL A 35 8.61 8.63 10.84
CA VAL A 35 7.28 8.22 11.34
C VAL A 35 7.31 7.46 12.67
N LYS A 36 8.47 6.99 13.13
CA LYS A 36 8.62 6.16 14.35
C LYS A 36 8.02 6.76 15.63
N GLN A 37 7.90 8.09 15.70
CA GLN A 37 7.30 8.78 16.85
C GLN A 37 5.82 9.15 16.67
N LYS A 38 5.25 8.89 15.48
CA LYS A 38 3.90 9.31 15.08
C LYS A 38 2.95 8.14 14.88
N VAL A 39 3.50 6.97 14.55
CA VAL A 39 2.73 5.76 14.28
C VAL A 39 3.14 4.68 15.28
N ASP A 40 2.15 4.03 15.87
CA ASP A 40 2.34 2.86 16.71
C ASP A 40 2.88 1.70 15.86
N SER A 41 3.95 1.04 16.32
CA SER A 41 4.55 -0.08 15.61
C SER A 41 3.58 -1.24 15.34
N SER A 42 2.52 -1.39 16.15
CA SER A 42 1.48 -2.41 15.94
C SER A 42 0.55 -2.11 14.75
N ARG A 43 0.57 -0.86 14.25
CA ARG A 43 -0.23 -0.35 13.14
C ARG A 43 0.62 -0.01 11.92
N LEU A 44 1.86 -0.50 11.89
CA LEU A 44 2.81 -0.27 10.83
C LEU A 44 3.21 -1.61 10.20
N TYR A 45 2.97 -1.73 8.90
CA TYR A 45 3.34 -2.89 8.09
C TYR A 45 4.36 -2.47 7.03
N ILE A 46 5.26 -3.39 6.68
CA ILE A 46 6.20 -3.24 5.59
C ILE A 46 5.99 -4.43 4.67
N GLU A 47 5.50 -4.18 3.47
CA GLU A 47 5.28 -5.18 2.42
C GLU A 47 5.79 -4.59 1.11
N LEU A 48 6.90 -5.11 0.59
CA LEU A 48 7.62 -4.50 -0.53
C LEU A 48 7.06 -4.89 -1.89
N ASP A 49 6.22 -5.92 -1.95
CA ASP A 49 5.43 -6.20 -3.13
C ASP A 49 4.16 -5.33 -3.12
N ARG A 50 4.03 -4.44 -4.12
CA ARG A 50 2.97 -3.43 -4.14
C ARG A 50 1.58 -4.02 -4.29
N GLU A 51 1.45 -5.10 -5.06
CA GLU A 51 0.18 -5.82 -5.19
C GLU A 51 -0.23 -6.42 -3.84
N THR A 52 0.69 -7.12 -3.19
CA THR A 52 0.49 -7.74 -1.87
C THR A 52 0.18 -6.69 -0.81
N ALA A 53 0.82 -5.52 -0.84
CA ALA A 53 0.53 -4.43 0.08
C ALA A 53 -0.90 -3.88 -0.09
N ILE A 54 -1.39 -3.78 -1.33
CA ILE A 54 -2.78 -3.38 -1.61
C ILE A 54 -3.76 -4.44 -1.09
N HIS A 55 -3.49 -5.72 -1.33
CA HIS A 55 -4.31 -6.81 -0.80
C HIS A 55 -4.32 -6.85 0.74
N LEU A 56 -3.17 -6.60 1.37
CA LEU A 56 -3.06 -6.48 2.81
C LEU A 56 -3.92 -5.33 3.34
N ALA A 57 -3.87 -4.15 2.70
CA ALA A 57 -4.71 -3.02 3.07
C ALA A 57 -6.21 -3.37 3.02
N LEU A 58 -6.63 -4.03 1.94
CA LEU A 58 -8.02 -4.47 1.75
C LEU A 58 -8.46 -5.50 2.80
N GLY A 59 -7.58 -6.43 3.18
CA GLY A 59 -7.87 -7.42 4.23
C GLY A 59 -7.86 -6.86 5.65
N LEU A 60 -7.15 -5.75 5.88
CA LEU A 60 -7.10 -5.07 7.17
C LEU A 60 -8.29 -4.13 7.40
N ALA A 61 -8.95 -3.68 6.34
CA ALA A 61 -10.20 -2.92 6.43
C ALA A 61 -11.32 -3.81 7.02
N LYS A 62 -11.91 -3.37 8.12
CA LYS A 62 -12.91 -4.12 8.89
C LYS A 62 -14.32 -3.58 8.69
N SER A 63 -14.44 -2.33 8.27
CA SER A 63 -15.71 -1.63 8.09
C SER A 63 -15.85 -1.10 6.68
N ARG A 64 -17.10 -1.00 6.20
CA ARG A 64 -17.42 -0.33 4.93
C ARG A 64 -17.14 1.18 4.95
N ASN A 65 -16.90 1.74 6.12
CA ASN A 65 -16.53 3.13 6.30
C ASN A 65 -15.01 3.35 6.35
N ASP A 66 -14.22 2.27 6.33
CA ASP A 66 -12.76 2.39 6.29
C ASP A 66 -12.35 2.91 4.91
N ILE A 67 -11.36 3.80 4.91
CA ILE A 67 -10.83 4.40 3.69
C ILE A 67 -9.43 3.86 3.47
N ILE A 68 -9.18 3.30 2.28
CA ILE A 68 -7.85 2.91 1.83
C ILE A 68 -7.37 3.97 0.85
N LEU A 69 -6.22 4.57 1.14
CA LEU A 69 -5.56 5.55 0.27
C LEU A 69 -4.23 5.00 -0.22
N THR A 70 -4.13 4.77 -1.54
CA THR A 70 -2.84 4.50 -2.19
C THR A 70 -2.22 5.81 -2.67
N THR A 71 -0.94 6.01 -2.40
CA THR A 71 -0.18 7.18 -2.87
C THR A 71 1.12 6.73 -3.57
N GLY A 72 1.74 7.63 -4.34
CA GLY A 72 2.97 7.35 -5.09
C GLY A 72 2.74 7.33 -6.60
N LYS A 73 2.01 6.32 -7.10
CA LYS A 73 1.86 6.05 -8.55
C LYS A 73 0.85 6.92 -9.30
N GLY A 74 -0.26 7.28 -8.65
CA GLY A 74 -1.34 8.02 -9.32
C GLY A 74 -1.91 7.29 -10.54
N HIS A 75 -1.72 7.86 -11.74
CA HIS A 75 -2.21 7.28 -13.00
C HIS A 75 -1.18 6.39 -13.72
N GLU A 76 -0.01 6.16 -13.12
CA GLU A 76 1.01 5.29 -13.73
C GLU A 76 0.49 3.86 -13.90
N THR A 77 0.80 3.25 -15.04
CA THR A 77 0.42 1.88 -15.40
C THR A 77 1.63 0.95 -15.52
N THR A 78 2.78 1.38 -15.00
CA THR A 78 4.02 0.59 -14.99
C THR A 78 4.73 0.72 -13.66
N GLN A 79 5.45 -0.31 -13.26
CA GLN A 79 6.35 -0.26 -12.11
C GLN A 79 7.77 -0.60 -12.56
N ILE A 80 8.73 0.24 -12.13
CA ILE A 80 10.15 0.09 -12.44
C ILE A 80 10.81 -0.68 -11.29
N LEU A 81 11.20 -1.92 -11.57
CA LEU A 81 12.03 -2.75 -10.71
C LEU A 81 13.50 -2.55 -11.08
N ALA A 82 14.42 -3.22 -10.37
CA ALA A 82 15.85 -3.05 -10.60
C ALA A 82 16.28 -3.31 -12.04
N ASP A 83 15.88 -4.45 -12.58
CA ASP A 83 16.36 -4.97 -13.86
C ASP A 83 15.35 -4.82 -15.01
N HIS A 84 14.07 -4.58 -14.71
CA HIS A 84 13.02 -4.48 -15.72
C HIS A 84 11.83 -3.62 -15.26
N SER A 85 10.90 -3.38 -16.18
CA SER A 85 9.61 -2.74 -15.87
C SER A 85 8.48 -3.72 -16.12
N ILE A 86 7.49 -3.70 -15.23
CA ILE A 86 6.27 -4.50 -15.34
C ILE A 86 5.06 -3.60 -15.60
N GLN A 87 4.02 -4.16 -16.22
CA GLN A 87 2.71 -3.52 -16.25
C GLN A 87 2.10 -3.60 -14.86
N PHE A 88 1.72 -2.46 -14.29
CA PHE A 88 1.20 -2.38 -12.93
C PHE A 88 0.39 -1.11 -12.73
N SER A 89 -0.85 -1.23 -12.25
CA SER A 89 -1.76 -0.12 -11.98
C SER A 89 -2.46 -0.34 -10.64
N ASP A 90 -2.30 0.60 -9.70
CA ASP A 90 -3.02 0.57 -8.41
C ASP A 90 -4.53 0.43 -8.64
N GLN A 91 -5.06 1.18 -9.61
CA GLN A 91 -6.50 1.20 -9.91
C GLN A 91 -7.00 -0.17 -10.39
N GLU A 92 -6.21 -0.85 -11.23
CA GLU A 92 -6.57 -2.16 -11.76
C GLU A 92 -6.51 -3.23 -10.68
N VAL A 93 -5.43 -3.24 -9.86
CA VAL A 93 -5.28 -4.17 -8.73
C VAL A 93 -6.44 -4.00 -7.73
N ILE A 94 -6.73 -2.76 -7.31
CA ILE A 94 -7.81 -2.48 -6.36
C ILE A 94 -9.16 -2.92 -6.93
N LYS A 95 -9.44 -2.61 -8.20
CA LYS A 95 -10.70 -2.99 -8.85
C LYS A 95 -10.85 -4.51 -8.91
N ASN A 96 -9.83 -5.22 -9.38
CA ASN A 96 -9.87 -6.67 -9.50
C ASN A 96 -10.03 -7.34 -8.13
N ALA A 97 -9.30 -6.88 -7.12
CA ALA A 97 -9.41 -7.37 -5.76
C ALA A 97 -10.82 -7.13 -5.19
N TYR A 98 -11.39 -5.95 -5.40
CA TYR A 98 -12.75 -5.64 -4.95
C TYR A 98 -13.80 -6.53 -5.64
N GLU A 99 -13.70 -6.73 -6.95
CA GLU A 99 -14.59 -7.62 -7.70
C GLU A 99 -14.53 -9.07 -7.18
N GLN A 100 -13.33 -9.56 -6.86
CA GLN A 100 -13.13 -10.88 -6.23
C GLN A 100 -13.78 -10.94 -4.85
N MET A 101 -13.56 -9.95 -3.98
CA MET A 101 -14.15 -9.91 -2.64
C MET A 101 -15.69 -9.88 -2.66
N VAL A 102 -16.28 -9.21 -3.66
CA VAL A 102 -17.73 -9.22 -3.89
C VAL A 102 -18.19 -10.60 -4.36
N HIS A 103 -17.48 -11.24 -5.29
CA HIS A 103 -17.80 -12.58 -5.76
C HIS A 103 -17.76 -13.61 -4.61
N ASP A 104 -16.78 -13.48 -3.73
CA ASP A 104 -16.57 -14.37 -2.59
C ASP A 104 -17.50 -14.05 -1.40
N ASN A 105 -18.45 -13.12 -1.55
CA ASN A 105 -19.35 -12.62 -0.48
C ASN A 105 -18.59 -12.12 0.77
N THR A 106 -17.34 -11.65 0.60
CA THR A 106 -16.52 -11.13 1.69
C THR A 106 -16.84 -9.66 1.99
N ILE A 107 -17.47 -8.95 1.05
CA ILE A 107 -18.04 -7.60 1.24
C ILE A 107 -19.53 -7.64 0.84
N LEU A 108 -20.43 -7.40 1.79
CA LEU A 108 -21.87 -7.25 1.52
C LEU A 108 -22.17 -5.80 1.12
N LEU A 109 -22.78 -5.60 -0.06
CA LEU A 109 -23.31 -4.30 -0.52
C LEU A 109 -24.59 -3.87 0.19
#